data_AF-A0A497SF80-F1
#
_entry.id   AF-A0A497SF80-F1
#
_cell.length_a   1.000
_cell.length_b   1.000
_cell.length_c   1.000
_cell.angle_alpha   90.00
_cell.angle_beta   90.00
_cell.angle_gamma   90.00
#
_symmetry.space_group_name_H-M   'P 1'
#
loop_
_entity.id
_entity.type
_entity.pdbx_description
1 polymer ?
#
loop_
_entity_poly.entity_id
_entity_poly.type
_entity_poly.pdbx_seq_one_letter_code
_entity_poly.pdbx_strand_id
1 'polypeptide(L)'
;MEKATVEQLKGFCASIATYGGTAIFHMEGITPNKTSVPSESIDVTQDDIDKAKEEMNDDAEIDFVSIGCPHASLAELRRVAELLDGKHVSKETWIHVARPVKQTADMMGYTRTIEDSGAKFACDTCMVVAPLKGRFKGLATNSGKCVFYGRGKNNFKVVFKPLEECVRIATE
;
A
#
# COMPACT_ATOMS: atom_id res chain seq x y z
N MET A 1 9.96 18.27 -15.76
CA MET A 1 9.82 17.26 -14.69
C MET A 1 8.43 17.44 -14.08
N GLU A 2 7.44 16.69 -14.57
CA GLU A 2 6.05 16.88 -14.16
C GLU A 2 5.70 15.98 -12.98
N LYS A 3 5.60 16.62 -11.81
CA LYS A 3 4.71 16.37 -10.66
C LYS A 3 4.44 14.89 -10.29
N ALA A 4 5.13 14.40 -9.26
CA ALA A 4 4.68 13.24 -8.51
C ALA A 4 3.33 13.54 -7.82
N THR A 5 2.40 12.58 -7.84
CA THR A 5 1.12 12.71 -7.13
C THR A 5 1.32 12.59 -5.62
N VAL A 6 0.32 13.03 -4.86
CA VAL A 6 0.31 12.86 -3.39
C VAL A 6 0.42 11.38 -3.04
N GLU A 7 -0.25 10.48 -3.75
CA GLU A 7 -0.21 9.03 -3.52
C GLU A 7 1.18 8.44 -3.78
N GLN A 8 1.85 8.86 -4.86
CA GLN A 8 3.22 8.45 -5.18
C GLN A 8 4.19 8.90 -4.09
N LEU A 9 4.11 10.17 -3.68
CA LEU A 9 4.94 10.71 -2.61
C LEU A 9 4.65 10.04 -1.27
N LYS A 10 3.38 9.79 -0.94
CA LYS A 10 2.94 9.07 0.26
C LYS A 10 3.56 7.66 0.31
N GLY A 11 3.51 6.93 -0.80
CA GLY A 11 4.12 5.60 -0.92
C GLY A 11 5.64 5.65 -0.77
N PHE A 12 6.29 6.60 -1.46
CA PHE A 12 7.74 6.80 -1.37
C PHE A 12 8.20 7.12 0.06
N CYS A 13 7.58 8.12 0.71
CA CYS A 13 7.87 8.52 2.09
C CYS A 13 7.77 7.35 3.06
N ALA A 14 6.75 6.51 2.90
CA ALA A 14 6.57 5.35 3.76
C ALA A 14 7.66 4.29 3.54
N SER A 15 8.01 4.01 2.29
CA SER A 15 8.99 2.98 1.95
C SER A 15 10.43 3.38 2.29
N ILE A 16 10.81 4.65 2.05
CA ILE A 16 12.15 5.14 2.39
C ILE A 16 12.39 5.13 3.90
N ALA A 17 11.36 5.40 4.70
CA ALA A 17 11.44 5.31 6.15
C ALA A 17 11.61 3.85 6.62
N THR A 18 10.94 2.88 5.99
CA THR A 18 11.02 1.47 6.41
C THR A 18 12.26 0.74 5.91
N TYR A 19 12.58 0.85 4.62
CA TYR A 19 13.72 0.13 4.02
C TYR A 19 15.01 0.94 4.09
N GLY A 20 14.93 2.27 3.96
CA GLY A 20 16.09 3.14 3.99
C GLY A 20 16.44 3.66 5.39
N GLY A 21 15.60 3.43 6.41
CA GLY A 21 15.82 3.94 7.77
C GLY A 21 15.99 5.45 7.86
N THR A 22 15.52 6.19 6.85
CA THR A 22 15.82 7.61 6.67
C THR A 22 14.70 8.48 7.24
N ALA A 23 15.05 9.41 8.13
CA ALA A 23 14.08 10.29 8.78
C ALA A 23 13.70 11.52 7.93
N ILE A 24 14.64 12.02 7.12
CA ILE A 24 14.48 13.24 6.31
C ILE A 24 15.18 13.01 4.97
N PHE A 25 14.53 13.40 3.89
CA PHE A 25 15.10 13.39 2.55
C PHE A 25 14.72 14.68 1.81
N HIS A 26 15.42 14.95 0.72
CA HIS A 26 15.10 16.03 -0.21
C HIS A 26 14.87 15.42 -1.59
N MET A 27 13.83 15.88 -2.28
CA MET A 27 13.53 15.49 -3.67
C MET A 27 13.58 16.74 -4.55
N GLU A 28 14.54 16.77 -5.48
CA GLU A 28 14.74 17.92 -6.37
C GLU A 28 13.48 18.23 -7.18
N GLY A 29 13.12 19.52 -7.22
CA GLY A 29 11.91 20.00 -7.89
C GLY A 29 10.59 19.75 -7.14
N ILE A 30 10.59 18.99 -6.03
CA ILE A 30 9.40 18.70 -5.23
C ILE A 30 9.51 19.28 -3.81
N THR A 31 10.67 19.13 -3.16
CA THR A 31 10.91 19.72 -1.85
C THR A 31 11.18 21.23 -2.01
N PRO A 32 10.45 22.13 -1.31
CA PRO A 32 10.53 23.57 -1.55
C PRO A 32 11.92 24.19 -1.33
N ASN A 33 12.66 23.69 -0.33
CA ASN A 33 13.98 24.22 0.01
C ASN A 33 15.04 23.67 -0.95
N LYS A 34 16.15 24.39 -1.14
CA LYS A 34 17.33 23.85 -1.83
C LYS A 34 18.24 23.14 -0.82
N THR A 35 18.89 22.07 -1.26
CA THR A 35 19.93 21.38 -0.50
C THR A 35 21.24 21.41 -1.30
N SER A 36 22.38 21.26 -0.62
CA SER A 36 23.66 21.03 -1.29
C SER A 36 23.65 19.68 -2.01
N VAL A 37 24.31 19.61 -3.16
CA VAL A 37 24.54 18.35 -3.88
C VAL A 37 25.37 17.41 -2.98
N PRO A 38 24.97 16.15 -2.81
CA PRO A 38 25.72 15.19 -2.01
C PRO A 38 27.07 14.87 -2.67
N SER A 39 28.09 14.56 -1.86
CA SER A 39 29.41 14.13 -2.33
C SER A 39 29.43 12.71 -2.89
N GLU A 40 28.44 11.91 -2.52
CA GLU A 40 28.25 10.54 -2.99
C GLU A 40 26.94 10.45 -3.77
N SER A 41 26.94 9.67 -4.84
CA SER A 41 25.76 9.41 -5.66
C SER A 41 25.66 7.93 -5.98
N ILE A 42 24.42 7.44 -6.03
CA ILE A 42 24.10 6.09 -6.47
C ILE A 42 23.13 6.23 -7.63
N ASP A 43 23.46 5.62 -8.75
CA ASP A 43 22.56 5.53 -9.90
C ASP A 43 21.60 4.36 -9.70
N VAL A 44 20.29 4.65 -9.69
CA VAL A 44 19.25 3.63 -9.61
C VAL A 44 18.76 3.34 -11.02
N THR A 45 18.96 2.12 -11.47
CA THR A 45 18.55 1.65 -12.80
C THR A 45 17.17 0.99 -12.76
N GLN A 46 16.57 0.78 -13.94
CA GLN A 46 15.32 0.03 -14.04
C GLN A 46 15.49 -1.43 -13.57
N ASP A 47 16.65 -2.04 -13.85
CA ASP A 47 16.98 -3.39 -13.39
C ASP A 47 17.00 -3.48 -11.85
N ASP A 48 17.48 -2.43 -11.15
CA ASP A 48 17.45 -2.39 -9.69
C ASP A 48 16.01 -2.35 -9.15
N ILE A 49 15.14 -1.58 -9.83
CA ILE A 49 13.71 -1.51 -9.49
C ILE A 49 13.04 -2.87 -9.71
N ASP A 50 13.35 -3.54 -10.81
CA ASP A 50 12.70 -4.80 -11.15
C ASP A 50 13.19 -5.95 -10.26
N LYS A 51 14.49 -6.02 -9.94
CA LYS A 51 15.01 -6.92 -8.90
C LYS A 51 14.36 -6.67 -7.54
N ALA A 52 14.23 -5.41 -7.12
CA ALA A 52 13.56 -5.08 -5.86
C ALA A 52 12.10 -5.54 -5.85
N LYS A 53 11.37 -5.42 -6.97
CA LYS A 53 10.00 -5.95 -7.08
C LYS A 53 9.97 -7.47 -7.01
N GLU A 54 10.90 -8.17 -7.67
CA GLU A 54 11.01 -9.62 -7.62
C GLU A 54 11.26 -10.10 -6.18
N GLU A 55 12.17 -9.46 -5.46
CA GLU A 55 12.44 -9.78 -4.05
C GLU A 55 11.23 -9.56 -3.13
N MET A 56 10.30 -8.68 -3.50
CA MET A 56 9.05 -8.44 -2.78
C MET A 56 7.90 -9.39 -3.18
N ASN A 57 8.19 -10.44 -3.95
CA ASN A 57 7.22 -11.46 -4.33
C ASN A 57 7.72 -12.86 -3.94
N ASP A 58 6.94 -13.55 -3.12
CA ASP A 58 7.09 -14.97 -2.79
C ASP A 58 6.13 -15.81 -3.63
N ASP A 59 6.47 -17.09 -3.83
CA ASP A 59 5.48 -18.09 -4.22
C ASP A 59 4.58 -18.40 -3.01
N ALA A 60 3.30 -18.06 -3.12
CA ALA A 60 2.38 -18.03 -1.98
C ALA A 60 0.93 -18.18 -2.40
N GLU A 61 0.19 -19.01 -1.66
CA GLU A 61 -1.27 -18.96 -1.64
C GLU A 61 -1.71 -17.76 -0.81
N ILE A 62 -2.47 -16.84 -1.42
CA ILE A 62 -2.93 -15.61 -0.78
C ILE A 62 -4.26 -15.86 -0.07
N ASP A 63 -4.29 -15.60 1.24
CA ASP A 63 -5.49 -15.65 2.09
C ASP A 63 -5.86 -14.28 2.68
N PHE A 64 -4.99 -13.27 2.52
CA PHE A 64 -5.19 -11.91 3.00
C PHE A 64 -4.75 -10.85 1.99
N VAL A 65 -5.61 -9.86 1.74
CA VAL A 65 -5.31 -8.69 0.92
C VAL A 65 -5.35 -7.44 1.79
N SER A 66 -4.26 -6.66 1.80
CA SER A 66 -4.19 -5.41 2.57
C SER A 66 -3.87 -4.23 1.66
N ILE A 67 -4.77 -3.25 1.64
CA ILE A 67 -4.68 -2.02 0.85
C ILE A 67 -4.71 -0.83 1.79
N GLY A 68 -4.00 0.25 1.44
CA GLY A 68 -3.97 1.47 2.25
C GLY A 68 -2.90 1.47 3.36
N CYS A 69 -1.71 0.98 3.07
CA CYS A 69 -0.58 1.11 3.99
C CYS A 69 0.54 1.89 3.31
N PRO A 70 0.83 3.16 3.64
CA PRO A 70 0.12 4.06 4.54
C PRO A 70 -1.33 4.32 4.11
N HIS A 71 -2.15 4.78 5.07
CA HIS A 71 -3.62 4.90 4.94
C HIS A 71 -4.07 5.42 3.58
N ALA A 72 -5.12 4.77 3.06
CA ALA A 72 -5.70 5.11 1.77
C ALA A 72 -6.17 6.57 1.77
N SER A 73 -5.86 7.28 0.70
CA SER A 73 -6.41 8.58 0.36
C SER A 73 -7.82 8.42 -0.19
N LEU A 74 -8.56 9.53 -0.27
CA LEU A 74 -9.88 9.52 -0.89
C LEU A 74 -9.82 9.07 -2.36
N ALA A 75 -8.76 9.42 -3.09
CA ALA A 75 -8.58 9.03 -4.48
C ALA A 75 -8.33 7.51 -4.62
N GLU A 76 -7.55 6.92 -3.71
CA GLU A 76 -7.38 5.46 -3.66
C GLU A 76 -8.69 4.76 -3.29
N LEU A 77 -9.48 5.29 -2.34
CA LEU A 77 -10.78 4.71 -2.01
C LEU A 77 -11.76 4.75 -3.19
N ARG A 78 -11.81 5.87 -3.92
CA ARG A 78 -12.59 5.95 -5.16
C ARG A 78 -12.17 4.85 -6.14
N ARG A 79 -10.86 4.67 -6.35
CA ARG A 79 -10.34 3.67 -7.27
C ARG A 79 -10.65 2.23 -6.82
N VAL A 80 -10.54 1.94 -5.53
CA VAL A 80 -10.91 0.64 -4.95
C VAL A 80 -12.39 0.37 -5.15
N ALA A 81 -13.26 1.35 -4.88
CA ALA A 81 -14.70 1.23 -5.10
C ALA A 81 -15.03 0.94 -6.57
N GLU A 82 -14.42 1.68 -7.52
CA GLU A 82 -14.58 1.43 -8.96
C GLU A 82 -14.17 0.00 -9.36
N LEU A 83 -13.10 -0.55 -8.77
CA LEU A 83 -12.60 -1.88 -9.09
C LEU A 83 -13.43 -3.01 -8.48
N LEU A 84 -14.09 -2.75 -7.35
CA LEU A 84 -14.93 -3.71 -6.61
C LEU A 84 -16.42 -3.61 -6.96
N ASP A 85 -16.85 -2.60 -7.72
CA ASP A 85 -18.25 -2.42 -8.09
C ASP A 85 -18.81 -3.68 -8.77
N GLY A 86 -19.93 -4.18 -8.24
CA GLY A 86 -20.58 -5.42 -8.69
C GLY A 86 -19.79 -6.72 -8.44
N LYS A 87 -18.71 -6.69 -7.64
CA LYS A 87 -17.88 -7.87 -7.33
C LYS A 87 -17.95 -8.21 -5.84
N HIS A 88 -17.60 -9.45 -5.51
CA HIS A 88 -17.42 -9.90 -4.14
C HIS A 88 -16.00 -10.41 -3.93
N VAL A 89 -15.42 -10.08 -2.77
CA VAL A 89 -14.12 -10.63 -2.38
C VAL A 89 -14.29 -12.05 -1.84
N SER A 90 -13.44 -12.97 -2.30
CA SER A 90 -13.35 -14.37 -1.85
C SER A 90 -12.33 -14.55 -0.73
N LYS A 91 -11.39 -13.61 -0.60
CA LYS A 91 -10.30 -13.59 0.39
C LYS A 91 -10.51 -12.47 1.41
N GLU A 92 -9.95 -12.62 2.61
CA GLU A 92 -10.05 -11.57 3.62
C GLU A 92 -9.37 -10.30 3.09
N THR A 93 -10.13 -9.21 2.93
CA THR A 93 -9.62 -7.98 2.29
C THR A 93 -9.83 -6.79 3.21
N TRP A 94 -8.74 -6.13 3.60
CA TRP A 94 -8.76 -4.99 4.51
C TRP A 94 -8.32 -3.71 3.80
N ILE A 95 -9.14 -2.66 3.95
CA ILE A 95 -8.84 -1.30 3.51
C ILE A 95 -8.50 -0.46 4.75
N HIS A 96 -7.24 -0.07 4.86
CA HIS A 96 -6.76 0.77 5.95
C HIS A 96 -6.90 2.24 5.60
N VAL A 97 -7.57 3.01 6.46
CA VAL A 97 -7.93 4.41 6.17
C VAL A 97 -7.99 5.21 7.47
N ALA A 98 -7.72 6.52 7.38
CA ALA A 98 -8.01 7.45 8.46
C ALA A 98 -9.52 7.74 8.57
N ARG A 99 -10.06 7.86 9.78
CA ARG A 99 -11.50 8.17 10.01
C ARG A 99 -12.01 9.37 9.23
N PRO A 100 -11.32 10.54 9.18
CA PRO A 100 -11.81 11.69 8.42
C PRO A 100 -11.93 11.42 6.92
N VAL A 101 -11.02 10.62 6.36
CA VAL A 101 -11.07 10.24 4.94
C VAL A 101 -12.22 9.27 4.69
N LYS A 102 -12.46 8.32 5.60
CA LYS A 102 -13.63 7.42 5.51
C LYS A 102 -14.94 8.20 5.54
N GLN A 103 -15.08 9.18 6.44
CA GLN A 103 -16.30 10.01 6.53
C GLN A 103 -16.59 10.73 5.21
N THR A 104 -15.58 11.29 4.56
CA THR A 104 -15.74 11.88 3.23
C THR A 104 -16.13 10.83 2.18
N ALA A 105 -15.50 9.66 2.21
CA ALA A 105 -15.82 8.56 1.31
C ALA A 105 -17.23 7.98 1.54
N ASP A 106 -17.74 7.99 2.76
CA ASP A 106 -19.11 7.61 3.13
C ASP A 106 -20.13 8.54 2.43
N MET A 107 -19.90 9.86 2.50
CA MET A 107 -20.76 10.85 1.82
C MET A 107 -20.74 10.70 0.29
N MET A 108 -19.66 10.16 -0.27
CA MET A 108 -19.51 9.90 -1.71
C MET A 108 -20.01 8.50 -2.12
N GLY A 109 -20.41 7.65 -1.18
CA GLY A 109 -20.89 6.29 -1.44
C GLY A 109 -19.80 5.24 -1.71
N TYR A 110 -18.52 5.61 -1.70
CA TYR A 110 -17.41 4.68 -1.98
C TYR A 110 -17.31 3.56 -0.95
N THR A 111 -17.51 3.90 0.31
CA THR A 111 -17.40 2.92 1.40
C THR A 111 -18.47 1.86 1.32
N ARG A 112 -19.70 2.25 0.93
CA ARG A 112 -20.79 1.31 0.69
C ARG A 112 -20.43 0.30 -0.39
N THR A 113 -19.95 0.75 -1.56
CA THR A 113 -19.51 -0.16 -2.63
C THR A 113 -18.43 -1.13 -2.14
N ILE A 114 -17.46 -0.63 -1.37
CA ILE A 114 -16.38 -1.46 -0.81
C ILE A 114 -16.91 -2.48 0.21
N GLU A 115 -17.78 -2.06 1.14
CA GLU A 115 -18.37 -2.93 2.16
C GLU A 115 -19.32 -3.97 1.55
N ASP A 116 -20.11 -3.59 0.53
CA ASP A 116 -21.02 -4.47 -0.20
C ASP A 116 -20.27 -5.60 -0.94
N SER A 117 -19.01 -5.35 -1.35
CA SER A 117 -18.12 -6.40 -1.89
C SER A 117 -17.68 -7.43 -0.85
N GLY A 118 -17.83 -7.14 0.44
CA GLY A 118 -17.32 -7.96 1.56
C GLY A 118 -15.94 -7.54 2.08
N ALA A 119 -15.29 -6.55 1.46
CA ALA A 119 -14.07 -5.96 2.01
C ALA A 119 -14.36 -5.17 3.31
N LYS A 120 -13.38 -5.09 4.20
CA LYS A 120 -13.54 -4.51 5.55
C LYS A 120 -12.67 -3.28 5.72
N PHE A 121 -13.22 -2.25 6.37
CA PHE A 121 -12.44 -1.09 6.78
C PHE A 121 -11.73 -1.30 8.11
N ALA A 122 -10.41 -1.12 8.10
CA ALA A 122 -9.57 -1.07 9.29
C ALA A 122 -9.18 0.39 9.58
N CYS A 123 -10.09 1.12 10.25
CA CYS A 123 -9.94 2.56 10.49
C CYS A 123 -8.89 2.87 11.57
N ASP A 124 -8.04 3.86 11.31
CA ASP A 124 -7.01 4.39 12.23
C ASP A 124 -6.07 3.31 12.79
N THR A 125 -5.96 2.18 12.10
CA THR A 125 -5.09 1.07 12.46
C THR A 125 -4.39 0.51 11.22
N CYS A 126 -3.35 -0.27 11.45
CA CYS A 126 -2.55 -0.87 10.40
C CYS A 126 -2.28 -2.33 10.74
N MET A 127 -2.12 -3.19 9.73
CA MET A 127 -1.74 -4.59 9.93
C MET A 127 -0.39 -4.80 10.66
N VAL A 128 0.40 -3.73 10.80
CA VAL A 128 1.66 -3.70 11.56
C VAL A 128 1.44 -3.77 13.08
N VAL A 129 0.31 -3.28 13.56
CA VAL A 129 -0.02 -3.19 15.00
C VAL A 129 -1.20 -4.08 15.38
N ALA A 130 -1.98 -4.56 14.40
CA ALA A 130 -3.02 -5.53 14.63
C ALA A 130 -2.43 -6.91 15.01
N PRO A 131 -3.07 -7.67 15.92
CA PRO A 131 -2.60 -9.00 16.34
C PRO A 131 -2.91 -10.06 15.26
N LEU A 132 -2.15 -10.07 14.17
CA LEU A 132 -2.42 -10.91 12.99
C LEU A 132 -1.58 -12.19 12.93
N LYS A 133 -0.62 -12.37 13.84
CA LYS A 133 0.29 -13.52 13.83
C LYS A 133 -0.50 -14.84 13.91
N GLY A 134 -0.26 -15.72 12.94
CA GLY A 134 -0.92 -17.02 12.83
C GLY A 134 -2.34 -16.98 12.25
N ARG A 135 -2.88 -15.80 11.93
CA ARG A 135 -4.22 -15.65 11.35
C ARG A 135 -4.24 -15.84 9.82
N PHE A 136 -3.16 -15.43 9.16
CA PHE A 136 -3.00 -15.48 7.71
C PHE A 136 -1.61 -16.00 7.35
N LYS A 137 -1.45 -16.52 6.14
CA LYS A 137 -0.16 -17.03 5.64
C LYS A 137 0.37 -16.22 4.47
N GLY A 138 -0.51 -15.79 3.57
CA GLY A 138 -0.17 -15.11 2.33
C GLY A 138 -0.81 -13.74 2.23
N LEU A 139 0.01 -12.72 2.06
CA LEU A 139 -0.40 -11.31 1.93
C LEU A 139 -0.24 -10.85 0.48
N ALA A 140 -1.31 -10.36 -0.15
CA ALA A 140 -1.19 -9.49 -1.32
C ALA A 140 -1.35 -8.02 -0.92
N THR A 141 -0.49 -7.16 -1.45
CA THR A 141 -0.53 -5.72 -1.14
C THR A 141 0.12 -4.87 -2.23
N ASN A 142 -0.33 -3.62 -2.34
CA ASN A 142 0.23 -2.61 -3.23
C ASN A 142 1.23 -1.68 -2.54
N SER A 143 1.82 -2.11 -1.42
CA SER A 143 2.69 -1.28 -0.61
C SER A 143 3.99 -1.96 -0.15
N GLY A 144 5.12 -1.29 -0.41
CA GLY A 144 6.42 -1.69 0.13
C GLY A 144 6.47 -1.65 1.67
N LYS A 145 5.93 -0.61 2.31
CA LYS A 145 5.82 -0.56 3.80
C LYS A 145 5.06 -1.77 4.34
N CYS A 146 4.00 -2.18 3.65
CA CYS A 146 3.19 -3.34 4.03
C CYS A 146 3.98 -4.64 3.91
N VAL A 147 4.72 -4.82 2.81
CA VAL A 147 5.66 -5.94 2.59
C VAL A 147 6.67 -6.04 3.74
N PHE A 148 7.35 -4.94 4.08
CA PHE A 148 8.38 -4.89 5.12
C PHE A 148 7.87 -5.45 6.45
N TYR A 149 6.75 -4.93 6.94
CA TYR A 149 6.19 -5.35 8.22
C TYR A 149 5.43 -6.68 8.14
N GLY A 150 4.82 -7.01 7.00
CA GLY A 150 4.18 -8.30 6.75
C GLY A 150 5.16 -9.45 6.95
N ARG A 151 6.35 -9.33 6.35
CA ARG A 151 7.46 -10.27 6.58
C ARG A 151 7.99 -10.18 8.01
N GLY A 152 8.43 -8.99 8.42
CA GLY A 152 9.19 -8.82 9.66
C GLY A 152 8.42 -9.09 10.95
N LYS A 153 7.11 -8.75 11.00
CA LYS A 153 6.29 -8.91 12.21
C LYS A 153 5.34 -10.10 12.17
N ASN A 154 4.78 -10.39 10.99
CA ASN A 154 3.72 -11.38 10.87
C ASN A 154 4.17 -12.69 10.20
N ASN A 155 5.40 -12.74 9.68
CA ASN A 155 5.95 -13.89 8.96
C ASN A 155 5.08 -14.34 7.77
N PHE A 156 4.44 -13.38 7.10
CA PHE A 156 3.68 -13.65 5.89
C PHE A 156 4.60 -13.91 4.71
N LYS A 157 4.19 -14.82 3.84
CA LYS A 157 4.62 -14.81 2.43
C LYS A 157 3.90 -13.66 1.73
N VAL A 158 4.60 -12.91 0.88
CA VAL A 158 4.07 -11.64 0.36
C VAL A 158 4.09 -11.59 -1.16
N VAL A 159 3.06 -11.00 -1.75
CA VAL A 159 2.93 -10.70 -3.18
C VAL A 159 2.70 -9.21 -3.32
N PHE A 160 3.70 -8.51 -3.85
CA PHE A 160 3.66 -7.07 -4.10
C PHE A 160 3.22 -6.78 -5.54
N LYS A 161 2.03 -6.21 -5.69
CA LYS A 161 1.39 -5.97 -7.00
C LYS A 161 0.70 -4.60 -7.06
N PRO A 162 0.44 -4.06 -8.27
CA PRO A 162 -0.42 -2.90 -8.44
C PRO A 162 -1.81 -3.10 -7.82
N LEU A 163 -2.50 -1.99 -7.53
CA LEU A 163 -3.81 -2.02 -6.87
C LEU A 163 -4.82 -2.90 -7.62
N GLU A 164 -4.87 -2.77 -8.95
CA GLU A 164 -5.75 -3.52 -9.84
C GLU A 164 -5.56 -5.04 -9.66
N GLU A 165 -4.31 -5.48 -9.59
CA GLU A 165 -3.95 -6.89 -9.41
C GLU A 165 -4.26 -7.38 -7.99
N CYS A 166 -4.05 -6.54 -6.97
CA CYS A 166 -4.48 -6.88 -5.61
C CYS A 166 -6.00 -7.06 -5.51
N VAL A 167 -6.77 -6.19 -6.18
CA VAL A 167 -8.23 -6.33 -6.24
C VAL A 167 -8.64 -7.56 -7.05
N ARG A 168 -7.98 -7.86 -8.18
CA ARG A 168 -8.22 -9.10 -8.93
C ARG A 168 -8.01 -10.31 -8.02
N ILE A 169 -6.86 -10.39 -7.34
CA ILE A 169 -6.55 -11.46 -6.39
C ILE A 169 -7.63 -11.55 -5.30
N ALA A 170 -8.13 -10.42 -4.79
CA ALA A 170 -9.16 -10.42 -3.75
C ALA A 170 -10.50 -11.02 -4.21
N THR A 171 -10.83 -10.91 -5.50
CA THR A 171 -12.13 -11.32 -6.07
C THR A 171 -12.12 -12.67 -6.78
N GLU A 172 -10.96 -13.31 -6.91
CA GLU A 172 -10.79 -14.67 -7.46
C GLU A 172 -11.03 -15.75 -6.41
#